data_AF-A6VZK2-F1
#
_entry.id   AF-A6VZK2-F1
#
_cell.length_a   1.000
_cell.length_b   1.000
_cell.length_c   1.000
_cell.angle_alpha   90.00
_cell.angle_beta   90.00
_cell.angle_gamma   90.00
#
_symmetry.space_group_name_H-M   'P 1'
#
loop_
_entity.id
_entity.type
_entity.pdbx_description
1 polymer ?
#
loop_
_entity_poly.entity_id
_entity_poly.type
_entity_poly.pdbx_seq_one_letter_code
_entity_poly.pdbx_strand_id
1 'polypeptide(L)'
;MLNTQHLITFKALVETGSFTKTAKLLGLTQPAVSQHIQKLERELGEPLLIRHGRTTDMTPAGEVLLQHITELEACYQDFITSWQSHLEQSHFEGKSDEMFKAIKSA
;
A
#
# COMPACT_ATOMS: atom_id res chain seq x y z
N MET A 1 -2.48 -7.41 12.93
CA MET A 1 -1.88 -6.38 12.06
C MET A 1 -2.88 -6.07 10.97
N LEU A 2 -2.98 -4.81 10.54
CA LEU A 2 -3.88 -4.44 9.44
C LEU A 2 -3.46 -5.14 8.15
N ASN A 3 -4.43 -5.47 7.31
CA ASN A 3 -4.14 -6.11 6.03
C ASN A 3 -3.62 -5.06 5.02
N THR A 4 -2.36 -5.23 4.58
CA THR A 4 -1.71 -4.33 3.61
C THR A 4 -2.48 -4.18 2.31
N GLN A 5 -3.15 -5.24 1.82
CA GLN A 5 -3.95 -5.17 0.61
C GLN A 5 -5.14 -4.22 0.77
N HIS A 6 -5.72 -4.13 1.98
CA HIS A 6 -6.80 -3.19 2.24
C HIS A 6 -6.27 -1.75 2.27
N LEU A 7 -5.08 -1.51 2.83
CA LEU A 7 -4.43 -0.19 2.82
C LEU A 7 -4.13 0.28 1.39
N ILE A 8 -3.56 -0.59 0.56
CA ILE A 8 -3.32 -0.33 -0.87
C ILE A 8 -4.64 0.00 -1.58
N THR A 9 -5.70 -0.75 -1.27
CA THR A 9 -7.01 -0.54 -1.88
C THR A 9 -7.62 0.80 -1.47
N PHE A 10 -7.50 1.19 -0.20
CA PHE A 10 -7.94 2.48 0.30
C PHE A 10 -7.21 3.64 -0.38
N LYS A 11 -5.87 3.63 -0.39
CA LYS A 11 -5.06 4.67 -1.04
C LYS A 11 -5.43 4.83 -2.52
N ALA A 12 -5.48 3.73 -3.26
CA ALA A 12 -5.87 3.75 -4.67
C ALA A 12 -7.31 4.26 -4.88
N LEU A 13 -8.23 3.96 -3.96
CA LEU A 13 -9.60 4.47 -4.04
C LEU A 13 -9.66 5.98 -3.83
N VAL A 14 -8.89 6.51 -2.88
CA VAL A 14 -8.76 7.96 -2.66
C VAL A 14 -8.22 8.65 -3.91
N GLU A 15 -7.14 8.12 -4.51
CA GLU A 15 -6.53 8.70 -5.72
C GLU A 15 -7.46 8.67 -6.94
N THR A 16 -8.26 7.62 -7.08
CA THR A 16 -9.13 7.43 -8.25
C THR A 16 -10.53 8.02 -8.07
N GLY A 17 -10.98 8.25 -6.84
CA GLY A 17 -12.33 8.71 -6.49
C GLY A 17 -13.47 7.81 -6.95
N SER A 18 -13.17 6.58 -7.39
CA SER A 18 -14.15 5.71 -8.05
C SER A 18 -13.81 4.24 -7.88
N PHE A 19 -14.67 3.51 -7.15
CA PHE A 19 -14.56 2.07 -6.93
C PHE A 19 -14.35 1.28 -8.23
N THR A 20 -15.00 1.66 -9.34
CA THR A 20 -14.82 0.99 -10.62
C THR A 20 -13.44 1.25 -11.24
N LYS A 21 -12.92 2.47 -11.14
CA LYS A 21 -11.56 2.79 -11.60
C LYS A 21 -10.52 2.11 -10.72
N THR A 22 -10.71 2.13 -9.40
CA THR A 22 -9.84 1.43 -8.44
C THR A 22 -9.77 -0.07 -8.73
N ALA A 23 -10.93 -0.70 -8.97
CA ALA A 23 -11.00 -2.12 -9.30
C ALA A 23 -10.19 -2.45 -10.55
N LYS A 24 -10.34 -1.65 -11.61
CA LYS A 24 -9.54 -1.80 -12.83
C LYS A 24 -8.04 -1.60 -12.58
N LEU A 25 -7.68 -0.57 -11.83
CA LEU A 25 -6.28 -0.26 -11.50
C LEU A 25 -5.59 -1.40 -10.75
N LEU A 26 -6.30 -2.02 -9.80
CA LEU A 26 -5.75 -3.08 -8.94
C LEU A 26 -5.97 -4.50 -9.49
N GLY A 27 -6.59 -4.66 -10.67
CA GLY A 27 -6.95 -5.99 -11.19
C GLY A 27 -7.99 -6.73 -10.33
N LEU A 28 -8.84 -5.99 -9.63
CA LEU A 28 -9.88 -6.50 -8.73
C LEU A 28 -11.27 -6.33 -9.33
N THR A 29 -12.26 -7.00 -8.72
CA THR A 29 -13.67 -6.67 -8.96
C THR A 29 -14.10 -5.51 -8.07
N GLN A 30 -15.10 -4.71 -8.49
CA GLN A 30 -15.63 -3.62 -7.66
C GLN A 30 -16.17 -4.12 -6.29
N PRO A 31 -16.87 -5.28 -6.20
CA PRO A 31 -17.24 -5.86 -4.90
C PRO A 31 -16.04 -6.18 -4.00
N ALA A 32 -14.92 -6.65 -4.57
CA ALA A 32 -13.70 -6.90 -3.79
C ALA A 32 -13.12 -5.59 -3.22
N VAL A 33 -13.07 -4.52 -4.01
CA VAL A 33 -12.68 -3.17 -3.52
C VAL A 33 -13.59 -2.75 -2.37
N SER A 34 -14.91 -2.84 -2.54
CA SER A 34 -15.86 -2.49 -1.46
C SER A 34 -15.65 -3.34 -0.22
N GLN A 35 -15.35 -4.64 -0.36
CA GLN A 35 -15.12 -5.53 0.76
C GLN A 35 -13.83 -5.17 1.52
N HIS A 36 -12.76 -4.82 0.80
CA HIS A 36 -11.49 -4.39 1.41
C HIS A 36 -11.71 -3.13 2.27
N ILE A 37 -12.40 -2.12 1.74
CA ILE A 37 -12.72 -0.89 2.48
C ILE A 37 -13.54 -1.21 3.73
N GLN A 38 -14.62 -1.98 3.59
CA GLN A 38 -15.47 -2.33 4.73
C GLN A 38 -14.72 -3.14 5.80
N LYS A 39 -13.80 -4.03 5.41
CA LYS A 39 -12.96 -4.76 6.37
C LYS A 39 -12.03 -3.81 7.11
N LEU A 40 -11.41 -2.87 6.39
CA LEU A 40 -10.52 -1.88 6.96
C LEU A 40 -11.23 -0.94 7.95
N GLU A 41 -12.40 -0.42 7.57
CA GLU A 41 -13.24 0.40 8.46
C GLU A 41 -13.66 -0.37 9.71
N ARG A 42 -13.98 -1.66 9.59
CA ARG A 42 -14.28 -2.52 10.75
C ARG A 42 -13.08 -2.77 11.65
N GLU A 43 -11.89 -2.96 11.08
CA GLU A 43 -10.66 -3.17 11.84
C GLU A 43 -10.25 -1.90 12.61
N LEU A 44 -10.54 -0.71 12.06
CA LEU A 44 -10.23 0.58 12.67
C LEU A 44 -11.34 1.14 13.56
N GLY A 45 -12.58 0.64 13.41
CA GLY A 45 -13.71 0.99 14.26
C GLY A 45 -14.47 2.25 13.84
N GLU A 46 -14.11 2.88 12.72
CA GLU A 46 -14.78 4.07 12.20
C GLU A 46 -14.78 4.15 10.66
N PRO A 47 -15.73 4.90 10.05
CA PRO A 47 -15.77 5.10 8.60
C PRO A 47 -14.58 5.93 8.11
N LEU A 48 -13.95 5.49 7.02
CA LEU A 48 -12.84 6.20 6.38
C LEU A 48 -13.30 7.02 5.18
N LEU A 49 -14.45 6.65 4.62
CA LEU A 49 -15.04 7.29 3.44
C LEU A 49 -16.50 7.66 3.70
N ILE A 50 -16.93 8.78 3.13
CA ILE A 50 -18.32 9.21 3.11
C ILE A 50 -18.83 9.27 1.67
N ARG A 51 -20.07 8.84 1.45
CA ARG A 51 -20.70 8.86 0.12
C ARG A 51 -21.61 10.06 -0.04
N HIS A 52 -21.36 10.85 -1.08
CA HIS A 52 -22.22 11.94 -1.52
C HIS A 52 -22.83 11.59 -2.89
N GLY A 53 -23.92 10.83 -2.87
CA GLY A 53 -24.58 10.36 -4.10
C GLY A 53 -23.66 9.43 -4.91
N ARG A 54 -23.08 9.95 -6.00
CA ARG A 54 -22.16 9.19 -6.88
C ARG A 54 -20.69 9.43 -6.58
N THR A 55 -20.35 10.43 -5.77
CA THR A 55 -18.97 10.72 -5.36
C THR A 55 -18.68 10.14 -3.98
N THR A 56 -17.41 9.89 -3.72
CA THR A 56 -16.91 9.40 -2.43
C THR A 56 -15.81 10.35 -1.98
N ASP A 57 -15.96 10.88 -0.78
CA ASP A 57 -15.00 11.77 -0.13
C ASP A 57 -14.40 11.07 1.10
N MET A 58 -13.25 11.56 1.59
CA MET A 58 -12.66 11.05 2.82
C MET A 58 -13.32 11.64 4.06
N THR A 59 -13.34 10.86 5.13
CA THR A 59 -13.58 11.38 6.49
C THR A 59 -12.27 11.90 7.09
N PRO A 60 -12.30 12.65 8.22
CA PRO A 60 -11.08 12.99 8.94
C PRO A 60 -10.23 11.77 9.33
N ALA A 61 -10.87 10.65 9.66
CA ALA A 61 -10.18 9.38 9.91
C ALA A 61 -9.48 8.83 8.66
N GLY A 62 -10.13 8.96 7.50
CA GLY A 62 -9.54 8.63 6.20
C GLY A 62 -8.31 9.47 5.88
N GLU A 63 -8.34 10.77 6.18
CA GLU A 63 -7.20 11.68 6.00
C GLU A 63 -6.01 11.27 6.88
N VAL A 64 -6.25 10.99 8.17
CA VAL A 64 -5.22 10.50 9.10
C VAL A 64 -4.62 9.18 8.61
N LEU A 65 -5.45 8.24 8.15
CA LEU A 65 -4.98 6.97 7.62
C LEU A 65 -4.12 7.16 6.37
N LEU A 66 -4.53 8.05 5.45
CA LEU A 66 -3.77 8.33 4.24
C LEU A 66 -2.38 8.87 4.57
N GLN A 67 -2.29 9.80 5.52
CA GLN A 67 -1.01 10.33 5.99
C GLN A 67 -0.08 9.21 6.48
N HIS A 68 -0.58 8.31 7.33
CA HIS A 68 0.22 7.19 7.84
C HIS A 68 0.61 6.18 6.76
N ILE A 69 -0.24 5.93 5.76
CA ILE A 69 0.12 5.09 4.61
C ILE A 69 1.30 5.72 3.85
N THR A 70 1.26 7.03 3.62
CA THR A 70 2.37 7.75 2.94
C THR A 70 3.66 7.69 3.74
N GLU A 71 3.60 7.87 5.06
CA GLU A 71 4.76 7.75 5.95
C GLU A 71 5.36 6.33 5.94
N LEU A 72 4.51 5.30 5.94
CA LEU A 72 4.93 3.90 5.84
C LEU A 72 5.62 3.60 4.50
N GLU A 73 5.07 4.11 3.40
CA GLU A 73 5.69 3.96 2.08
C GLU A 73 7.04 4.67 1.98
N ALA A 74 7.16 5.87 2.54
CA ALA A 74 8.43 6.59 2.59
C ALA A 74 9.49 5.80 3.39
N CYS A 75 9.12 5.34 4.59
CA CYS A 75 10.00 4.52 5.43
C CYS A 75 10.41 3.21 4.73
N TYR A 76 9.47 2.55 4.06
CA TYR A 76 9.77 1.36 3.26
C TYR A 76 10.75 1.68 2.12
N GLN A 77 10.53 2.78 1.41
CA GLN A 77 11.38 3.18 0.30
C GLN A 77 12.79 3.53 0.78
N ASP A 78 12.91 4.28 1.87
CA ASP A 78 14.19 4.63 2.51
C ASP A 78 14.96 3.38 2.95
N PHE A 79 14.26 2.39 3.52
CA PHE A 79 14.86 1.10 3.87
C PHE A 79 15.40 0.38 2.63
N ILE A 80 14.60 0.25 1.57
CA ILE A 80 15.03 -0.44 0.35
C ILE A 80 16.23 0.27 -0.28
N THR A 81 16.22 1.60 -0.35
CA THR A 81 17.32 2.38 -0.90
C THR A 81 18.58 2.27 -0.06
N SER A 82 18.49 2.45 1.27
CA SER A 82 19.64 2.32 2.15
C SER A 82 20.23 0.90 2.14
N TRP A 83 19.39 -0.13 2.05
CA TRP A 83 19.81 -1.51 1.94
C TRP A 83 20.54 -1.80 0.63
N GLN A 84 20.04 -1.29 -0.49
CA GLN A 84 20.70 -1.43 -1.80
C GLN A 84 22.09 -0.79 -1.80
N SER A 85 22.22 0.42 -1.24
CA SER A 85 23.52 1.09 -1.10
C SER A 85 24.49 0.31 -0.21
N HIS A 86 23.99 -0.33 0.86
CA HIS A 86 24.81 -1.21 1.70
C HIS A 86 25.33 -2.42 0.92
N LEU A 87 24.50 -3.04 0.07
CA LEU A 87 24.92 -4.18 -0.73
C LEU A 87 26.02 -3.83 -1.74
N GLU A 88 25.93 -2.68 -2.41
CA GLU A 88 26.94 -2.20 -3.36
C GLU A 88 28.30 -1.96 -2.68
N GLN A 89 28.28 -1.42 -1.46
CA GLN A 89 29.49 -1.21 -0.66
C GLN A 89 30.10 -2.54 -0.17
N SER A 90 29.25 -3.53 0.17
CA SER A 90 29.69 -4.86 0.62
C SER A 90 30.27 -5.74 -0.51
N HIS A 91 29.84 -5.52 -1.76
CA HIS A 91 30.36 -6.24 -2.93
C HIS A 91 31.82 -5.89 -3.23
N PHE A 92 32.27 -4.70 -2.82
CA PHE A 92 33.67 -4.27 -2.92
C PHE A 92 34.60 -5.03 -1.94
N GLU A 93 34.06 -5.70 -0.91
CA GLU A 93 34.83 -6.51 0.06
C GLU A 93 34.78 -8.03 -0.21
N GLY A 94 34.26 -8.47 -1.37
CA GLY A 94 34.61 -9.78 -1.95
C GLY A 94 34.03 -11.04 -1.29
N LYS A 95 32.81 -11.01 -0.72
CA LYS A 95 32.19 -12.22 -0.10
C LYS A 95 30.73 -12.55 -0.46
N SER A 96 30.14 -12.01 -1.52
CA SER A 96 28.67 -12.13 -1.74
C SER A 96 28.19 -12.63 -3.11
N ASP A 97 29.06 -13.11 -4.00
CA ASP A 97 28.62 -13.53 -5.35
C ASP A 97 27.78 -14.82 -5.40
N GLU A 98 27.94 -15.76 -4.45
CA GLU A 98 27.17 -17.02 -4.48
C GLU A 98 25.73 -16.87 -3.95
N MET A 99 25.48 -15.96 -3.00
CA MET A 99 24.18 -15.89 -2.31
C MET A 99 23.13 -15.15 -3.14
N PHE A 100 23.54 -14.14 -3.93
CA PHE A 100 22.61 -13.35 -4.76
C PHE A 100 22.12 -14.07 -6.01
N LYS A 101 22.90 -15.03 -6.52
CA LYS A 101 22.50 -15.86 -7.67
C LYS A 101 21.30 -16.75 -7.33
N ALA A 102 21.14 -17.15 -6.06
CA ALA A 102 20.04 -17.98 -5.59
C ALA A 102 18.72 -17.23 -5.38
N ILE A 103 18.75 -15.93 -5.05
CA ILE A 103 17.55 -15.13 -4.76
C ILE A 103 16.88 -14.61 -6.05
N LYS A 104 17.65 -14.35 -7.12
CA LYS A 104 17.09 -13.91 -8.42
C LYS A 104 16.54 -15.05 -9.29
N SER A 105 16.74 -16.32 -8.91
CA SER A 105 16.33 -17.50 -9.68
C SER A 105 15.14 -18.27 -9.07
N ALA A 106 14.56 -17.77 -7.99
CA ALA A 106 13.36 -18.33 -7.34
C ALA A 106 12.18 -17.38 -7.53
#